data_AF-A0A9P1H5Z4-F1
#
_entry.id   AF-A0A9P1H5Z4-F1
#
_cell.length_a   1.000
_cell.length_b   1.000
_cell.length_c   1.000
_cell.angle_alpha   90.00
_cell.angle_beta   90.00
_cell.angle_gamma   90.00
#
_symmetry.space_group_name_H-M   'P 1'
#
loop_
_entity.id
_entity.type
_entity.pdbx_description
1 polymer ?
#
loop_
_entity_poly.entity_id
_entity_poly.type
_entity_poly.pdbx_seq_one_letter_code
_entity_poly.pdbx_strand_id
1 'polypeptide(L)'
;MDGDMHVIYTFTPVSTTDILVNWKVFLDMVETLDESGHRVMNLLGIKIPLILRISQGANLPESTQAEKDAARRYRRFYLALQLRDICNEVPIHSVARKYSMPRGTVQVLAQSAQGFAVGMIKFCEVMGWGR
;
A
#
# COMPACT_ATOMS: atom_id res chain seq x y z
N MET A 1 15.54 -2.64 7.51
CA MET A 1 15.38 -2.79 6.04
C MET A 1 14.90 -1.43 5.55
N ASP A 2 15.73 -0.39 5.77
CA ASP A 2 15.23 0.99 5.93
C ASP A 2 15.02 1.72 4.59
N GLY A 3 15.10 0.99 3.48
CA GLY A 3 14.91 1.48 2.10
C GLY A 3 13.71 0.86 1.35
N ASP A 4 12.88 0.06 2.02
CA ASP A 4 12.01 -0.91 1.35
C ASP A 4 10.64 -0.35 0.90
N MET A 5 10.16 0.75 1.49
CA MET A 5 8.79 1.23 1.22
C MET A 5 8.54 1.61 -0.24
N HIS A 6 9.56 2.11 -0.95
CA HIS A 6 9.43 2.42 -2.37
C HIS A 6 9.27 1.13 -3.21
N VAL A 7 10.08 0.11 -2.91
CA VAL A 7 10.02 -1.19 -3.60
C VAL A 7 8.68 -1.86 -3.31
N ILE A 8 8.27 -1.92 -2.04
CA ILE A 8 6.96 -2.46 -1.66
C ILE A 8 5.82 -1.73 -2.39
N TYR A 9 5.86 -0.40 -2.47
CA TYR A 9 4.87 0.37 -3.22
C TYR A 9 4.87 0.02 -4.72
N THR A 10 6.04 -0.20 -5.34
CA THR A 10 6.15 -0.67 -6.73
C THR A 10 5.44 -2.01 -6.94
N PHE A 11 5.62 -2.95 -6.02
CA PHE A 11 5.02 -4.29 -6.08
C PHE A 11 3.55 -4.32 -5.61
N THR A 12 3.06 -3.22 -5.04
CA THR A 12 1.67 -3.10 -4.63
C THR A 12 0.77 -2.93 -5.86
N PRO A 13 -0.31 -3.73 -6.01
CA PRO A 13 -1.19 -3.68 -7.18
C PRO A 13 -1.76 -2.28 -7.48
N VAL A 14 -1.93 -1.98 -8.77
CA VAL A 14 -2.50 -0.70 -9.25
C VAL A 14 -4.02 -0.68 -9.28
N SER A 15 -4.67 -1.85 -9.34
CA SER A 15 -6.13 -1.96 -9.30
C SER A 15 -6.61 -1.80 -7.85
N THR A 16 -6.98 -0.58 -7.48
CA THR A 16 -7.39 -0.23 -6.10
C THR A 16 -8.80 0.31 -5.99
N THR A 17 -9.61 0.24 -7.05
CA THR A 17 -10.91 0.95 -7.14
C THR A 17 -11.90 0.50 -6.06
N ASP A 18 -11.88 -0.79 -5.69
CA ASP A 18 -12.88 -1.37 -4.78
C ASP A 18 -12.34 -1.64 -3.36
N ILE A 19 -11.22 -1.00 -3.02
CA ILE A 19 -10.57 -1.23 -1.73
C ILE A 19 -11.18 -0.34 -0.68
N LEU A 20 -11.82 -0.98 0.30
CA LEU A 20 -12.26 -0.32 1.53
C LEU A 20 -11.03 0.03 2.37
N VAL A 21 -10.87 1.31 2.68
CA VAL A 21 -9.78 1.81 3.53
C VAL A 21 -10.33 2.09 4.92
N ASN A 22 -9.71 1.51 5.94
CA ASN A 22 -9.95 1.94 7.31
C ASN A 22 -9.04 3.14 7.62
N TRP A 23 -9.59 4.35 7.52
CA TRP A 23 -8.83 5.60 7.66
C TRP A 23 -8.27 5.85 9.05
N LYS A 24 -8.87 5.27 10.10
CA LYS A 24 -8.33 5.36 11.47
C LYS A 24 -7.07 4.54 11.60
N VAL A 25 -7.12 3.27 11.19
CA VAL A 25 -5.94 2.41 11.10
C VAL A 25 -4.90 3.04 10.19
N PHE A 26 -5.29 3.60 9.04
CA PHE A 26 -4.36 4.24 8.14
C PHE A 26 -3.60 5.39 8.83
N LEU A 27 -4.30 6.21 9.61
CA LEU A 27 -3.67 7.26 10.42
C LEU A 27 -2.65 6.68 11.42
N ASP A 28 -3.05 5.69 12.23
CA ASP A 28 -2.18 5.04 13.22
C ASP A 28 -0.90 4.48 12.56
N MET A 29 -1.05 3.91 11.35
CA MET A 29 0.06 3.33 10.61
C MET A 29 1.01 4.38 10.04
N VAL A 30 0.51 5.54 9.58
CA VAL A 30 1.39 6.59 9.05
C VAL A 30 2.13 7.35 10.14
N GLU A 31 1.54 7.48 11.33
CA GLU A 31 2.18 8.11 12.49
C GLU A 31 3.37 7.30 13.03
N THR A 32 3.38 5.99 12.76
CA THR A 32 4.46 5.07 13.17
C THR A 32 5.46 4.78 12.06
N LEU A 33 5.38 5.48 10.92
CA LEU A 33 6.34 5.31 9.83
C LEU A 33 7.73 5.85 10.16
N ASP A 34 8.74 5.20 9.60
CA ASP A 34 10.10 5.70 9.58
C ASP A 34 10.27 6.83 8.54
N GLU A 35 11.47 7.41 8.46
CA GLU A 35 11.79 8.46 7.50
C GLU A 35 11.59 8.01 6.05
N SER A 36 11.91 6.74 5.77
CA SER A 36 11.73 6.11 4.45
C SER A 36 10.28 6.13 4.01
N GLY A 37 9.36 5.71 4.89
CA GLY A 37 7.92 5.76 4.66
C GLY A 37 7.40 7.17 4.42
N HIS A 38 7.80 8.13 5.26
CA HIS A 38 7.43 9.54 5.10
C HIS A 38 7.92 10.14 3.78
N ARG A 39 9.14 9.79 3.34
CA ARG A 39 9.68 10.21 2.05
C ARG A 39 8.83 9.71 0.88
N VAL A 40 8.40 8.45 0.90
CA VAL A 40 7.52 7.90 -0.14
C VAL A 40 6.16 8.59 -0.13
N MET A 41 5.57 8.88 1.05
CA MET A 41 4.32 9.64 1.13
C MET A 41 4.44 11.02 0.47
N ASN A 42 5.54 11.74 0.75
CA ASN A 42 5.79 13.05 0.17
C ASN A 42 5.92 12.98 -1.36
N LEU A 43 6.67 12.00 -1.89
CA LEU A 43 6.81 11.79 -3.33
C LEU A 43 5.47 11.46 -4.01
N LEU A 44 4.58 10.74 -3.31
CA LEU A 44 3.24 10.41 -3.81
C LEU A 44 2.21 11.53 -3.58
N GLY A 45 2.57 12.63 -2.91
CA GLY A 45 1.64 13.70 -2.54
C GLY A 45 0.57 13.26 -1.55
N ILE A 46 0.86 12.24 -0.73
CA ILE A 46 -0.01 11.73 0.34
C ILE A 46 0.21 12.60 1.58
N LYS A 47 -0.86 13.21 2.07
CA LYS A 47 -0.82 14.20 3.13
C LYS A 47 -1.50 13.65 4.38
N ILE A 48 -0.75 13.51 5.47
CA ILE A 48 -1.28 13.10 6.79
C ILE A 48 -2.49 13.97 7.20
N PRO A 49 -2.49 15.32 7.02
CA PRO A 49 -3.66 16.13 7.35
C PRO A 49 -4.95 15.73 6.62
N LEU A 50 -4.86 15.21 5.39
CA LEU A 50 -6.04 14.72 4.67
C LEU A 50 -6.52 13.39 5.25
N ILE A 51 -5.59 12.47 5.56
CA ILE A 51 -5.90 11.19 6.23
C ILE A 51 -6.61 11.45 7.56
N LEU A 52 -6.08 12.38 8.38
CA LEU A 52 -6.67 12.79 9.65
C LEU A 52 -8.10 13.30 9.47
N ARG A 53 -8.34 14.24 8.54
CA ARG A 53 -9.69 14.76 8.28
C ARG A 53 -10.67 13.66 7.87
N ILE A 54 -10.25 12.74 7.01
CA ILE A 54 -11.11 11.63 6.55
C ILE A 54 -11.36 10.64 7.70
N SER A 55 -10.36 10.37 8.53
CA SER A 55 -10.52 9.52 9.73
C SER A 55 -11.55 10.07 10.73
N GLN A 56 -11.79 11.38 10.70
CA GLN A 56 -12.78 12.11 11.50
C GLN A 56 -14.15 12.24 10.80
N GLY A 57 -14.33 11.64 9.61
CA GLY A 57 -15.61 11.60 8.90
C GLY A 57 -15.72 12.52 7.69
N ALA A 58 -14.65 13.19 7.27
CA ALA A 58 -14.65 13.89 5.97
C ALA A 58 -14.65 12.89 4.81
N ASN A 59 -15.19 13.30 3.66
CA ASN A 59 -15.14 12.50 2.43
C ASN A 59 -13.78 12.64 1.73
N LEU A 60 -13.31 11.56 1.12
CA LEU A 60 -12.20 11.61 0.17
C LEU A 60 -12.68 12.28 -1.13
N PRO A 61 -12.03 13.37 -1.59
CA PRO A 61 -12.41 13.99 -2.86
C PRO A 61 -12.14 13.05 -4.04
N GLU A 62 -13.15 12.86 -4.90
CA GLU A 62 -13.08 11.97 -6.09
C GLU A 62 -13.91 12.51 -7.28
N SER A 63 -14.19 13.81 -7.31
CA SER A 63 -15.06 14.43 -8.32
C SER A 63 -14.33 14.63 -9.64
N THR A 64 -13.08 15.11 -9.58
CA THR A 64 -12.23 15.35 -10.76
C THR A 64 -11.32 14.17 -11.05
N GLN A 65 -10.78 14.12 -12.27
CA GLN A 65 -9.80 13.08 -12.63
C GLN A 65 -8.56 13.12 -11.72
N ALA A 66 -8.04 14.32 -11.44
CA ALA A 66 -6.89 14.52 -10.56
C ALA A 66 -7.15 14.05 -9.12
N GLU A 67 -8.37 14.26 -8.61
CA GLU A 67 -8.81 13.76 -7.31
C GLU A 67 -8.90 12.23 -7.29
N LYS A 68 -9.45 11.61 -8.34
CA LYS A 68 -9.48 10.14 -8.49
C LYS A 68 -8.08 9.54 -8.57
N ASP A 69 -7.15 10.21 -9.28
CA ASP A 69 -5.74 9.81 -9.33
C ASP A 69 -5.09 9.92 -7.94
N ALA A 70 -5.39 10.98 -7.17
CA ALA A 70 -4.92 11.13 -5.80
C ALA A 70 -5.49 10.02 -4.89
N ALA A 71 -6.80 9.81 -4.92
CA ALA A 71 -7.48 8.78 -4.14
C ALA A 71 -6.90 7.38 -4.38
N ARG A 72 -6.57 7.04 -5.63
CA ARG A 72 -5.85 5.80 -5.98
C ARG A 72 -4.49 5.69 -5.29
N ARG A 73 -3.72 6.77 -5.18
CA ARG A 73 -2.43 6.76 -4.45
C ARG A 73 -2.62 6.51 -2.95
N TYR A 74 -3.63 7.11 -2.30
CA TYR A 74 -3.93 6.83 -0.89
C TYR A 74 -4.32 5.35 -0.68
N ARG A 75 -5.23 4.83 -1.50
CA ARG A 75 -5.65 3.41 -1.42
C ARG A 75 -4.48 2.46 -1.65
N ARG A 76 -3.67 2.74 -2.66
CA ARG A 76 -2.48 1.93 -2.98
C ARG A 76 -1.45 1.98 -1.86
N PHE A 77 -1.20 3.13 -1.26
CA PHE A 77 -0.27 3.24 -0.15
C PHE A 77 -0.77 2.51 1.10
N TYR A 78 -2.08 2.53 1.37
CA TYR A 78 -2.69 1.71 2.43
C TYR A 78 -2.49 0.20 2.22
N LEU A 79 -2.56 -0.28 0.97
CA LEU A 79 -2.19 -1.65 0.64
C LEU A 79 -0.68 -1.91 0.80
N ALA A 80 0.16 -0.95 0.43
CA ALA A 80 1.61 -1.09 0.57
C ALA A 80 2.02 -1.30 2.03
N LEU A 81 1.35 -0.63 2.98
CA LEU A 81 1.56 -0.86 4.42
C LEU A 81 1.20 -2.29 4.84
N GLN A 82 0.10 -2.84 4.33
CA GLN A 82 -0.27 -4.24 4.55
C GLN A 82 0.75 -5.20 3.95
N LEU A 83 1.18 -4.95 2.72
CA LEU A 83 2.17 -5.77 2.03
C LEU A 83 3.52 -5.73 2.74
N ARG A 84 3.94 -4.58 3.29
CA ARG A 84 5.13 -4.48 4.13
C ARG A 84 5.08 -5.44 5.31
N ASP A 85 3.97 -5.46 6.03
CA ASP A 85 3.84 -6.33 7.19
C ASP A 85 3.89 -7.81 6.77
N ILE A 86 3.31 -8.17 5.62
CA ILE A 86 3.41 -9.52 5.04
C ILE A 86 4.86 -9.87 4.65
N CYS A 87 5.61 -8.94 4.04
CA CYS A 87 7.01 -9.11 3.69
C CYS A 87 7.91 -9.25 4.94
N ASN A 88 7.51 -8.65 6.05
CA ASN A 88 8.15 -8.83 7.37
C ASN A 88 7.63 -10.09 8.11
N GLU A 89 7.16 -11.09 7.37
CA GLU A 89 6.73 -12.40 7.88
C GLU A 89 5.57 -12.34 8.89
N VAL A 90 4.83 -11.24 8.96
CA VAL A 90 3.62 -11.17 9.79
C VAL A 90 2.53 -12.04 9.16
N PRO A 91 1.93 -13.00 9.90
CA PRO A 91 0.92 -13.88 9.34
C PRO A 91 -0.29 -13.12 8.75
N ILE A 92 -0.82 -13.60 7.62
CA ILE A 92 -1.97 -12.99 6.90
C ILE A 92 -3.15 -12.67 7.83
N HIS A 93 -3.48 -13.58 8.75
CA HIS A 93 -4.60 -13.40 9.68
C HIS A 93 -4.34 -12.27 10.70
N SER A 94 -3.09 -12.08 11.12
CA SER A 94 -2.68 -10.99 12.00
C SER A 94 -2.73 -9.65 11.28
N VAL A 95 -2.28 -9.60 10.01
CA VAL A 95 -2.40 -8.41 9.16
C VAL A 95 -3.87 -8.07 8.92
N ALA A 96 -4.72 -9.06 8.56
CA ALA A 96 -6.15 -8.84 8.38
C ALA A 96 -6.83 -8.24 9.63
N ARG A 97 -6.48 -8.75 10.82
CA ARG A 97 -6.96 -8.19 12.09
C ARG A 97 -6.45 -6.77 12.33
N LYS A 98 -5.13 -6.55 12.18
CA LYS A 98 -4.46 -5.26 12.39
C LYS A 98 -5.09 -4.17 11.53
N TYR A 99 -5.36 -4.46 10.25
CA TYR A 99 -5.93 -3.50 9.31
C TYR A 99 -7.46 -3.49 9.26
N SER A 100 -8.12 -4.32 10.08
CA SER A 100 -9.58 -4.53 10.03
C SER A 100 -10.09 -4.84 8.60
N MET A 101 -9.34 -5.68 7.88
CA MET A 101 -9.63 -6.07 6.50
C MET A 101 -10.11 -7.53 6.44
N PRO A 102 -10.96 -7.90 5.45
CA PRO A 102 -11.26 -9.29 5.21
C PRO A 102 -9.98 -10.09 4.92
N ARG A 103 -9.82 -11.24 5.58
CA ARG A 103 -8.64 -12.12 5.39
C ARG A 103 -8.41 -12.45 3.91
N GLY A 104 -9.49 -12.69 3.15
CA GLY A 104 -9.42 -12.97 1.72
C GLY A 104 -8.77 -11.83 0.91
N THR A 105 -9.08 -10.57 1.23
CA THR A 105 -8.47 -9.41 0.58
C THR A 105 -6.97 -9.35 0.84
N VAL A 106 -6.53 -9.58 2.08
CA VAL A 106 -5.10 -9.60 2.43
C VAL A 106 -4.39 -10.78 1.77
N GLN A 107 -5.04 -11.93 1.67
CA GLN A 107 -4.49 -13.11 0.98
C GLN A 107 -4.32 -12.86 -0.52
N VAL A 108 -5.31 -12.25 -1.18
CA VAL A 108 -5.22 -11.87 -2.60
C VAL A 108 -4.11 -10.85 -2.82
N LEU A 109 -3.93 -9.88 -1.92
CA LEU A 109 -2.81 -8.94 -1.98
C LEU A 109 -1.45 -9.65 -1.97
N ALA A 110 -1.24 -10.58 -1.03
CA ALA A 110 0.00 -11.35 -0.94
C ALA A 110 0.27 -12.17 -2.21
N GLN A 111 -0.74 -12.92 -2.68
CA GLN A 111 -0.63 -13.73 -3.91
C GLN A 111 -0.35 -12.88 -5.14
N SER A 112 -0.97 -11.70 -5.25
CA SER A 112 -0.75 -10.78 -6.37
C SER A 112 0.69 -10.25 -6.38
N ALA A 113 1.19 -9.83 -5.21
CA ALA A 113 2.56 -9.36 -5.07
C ALA A 113 3.59 -10.47 -5.38
N GLN A 114 3.35 -11.69 -4.91
CA GLN A 114 4.19 -12.85 -5.20
C GLN A 114 4.20 -13.17 -6.70
N GLY A 115 3.03 -13.19 -7.36
CA GLY A 115 2.92 -13.43 -8.80
C GLY A 115 3.67 -12.37 -9.62
N PHE A 116 3.58 -11.10 -9.22
CA PHE A 116 4.35 -10.03 -9.85
C PHE A 116 5.85 -10.20 -9.65
N ALA A 117 6.29 -10.59 -8.45
CA ALA A 117 7.71 -10.86 -8.17
C ALA A 117 8.27 -12.01 -9.01
N VAL A 118 7.52 -13.11 -9.13
CA VAL A 118 7.89 -14.22 -10.02
C VAL A 118 7.99 -13.76 -11.48
N GLY A 119 7.04 -12.94 -11.93
CA GLY A 119 7.08 -12.33 -13.27
C GLY A 119 8.33 -11.47 -13.48
N MET A 120 8.71 -10.67 -12.48
CA MET A 120 9.91 -9.83 -12.54
C MET A 120 11.21 -10.64 -12.59
N ILE A 121 11.31 -11.73 -11.80
CA ILE A 121 12.44 -12.65 -11.89
C ILE A 121 12.55 -13.19 -13.32
N LYS A 122 11.43 -13.66 -13.88
CA LYS A 122 11.44 -14.23 -15.22
C LYS A 122 11.79 -13.20 -16.30
N PHE A 123 11.32 -11.97 -16.15
CA PHE A 123 11.67 -10.86 -17.02
C PHE A 123 13.17 -10.55 -16.98
N CYS A 124 13.77 -10.46 -15.79
CA CYS A 124 15.20 -10.21 -15.64
C CYS A 124 16.06 -11.35 -16.23
N GLU A 125 15.64 -12.61 -16.10
CA GLU A 125 16.29 -13.75 -16.76
C GLU A 125 16.29 -13.60 -18.29
N VAL A 126 15.15 -13.25 -18.88
CA VAL A 126 15.01 -13.08 -20.34
C VAL A 126 15.86 -11.92 -20.86
N MET A 127 15.93 -10.83 -20.11
CA MET A 127 16.72 -9.65 -20.49
C MET A 127 18.22 -9.80 -20.20
N GLY A 128 18.63 -10.88 -19.51
CA GLY A 128 20.00 -11.08 -19.07
C GLY A 128 20.45 -10.11 -17.97
N TRP A 129 19.52 -9.51 -17.23
CA TRP A 129 19.78 -8.55 -16.16
C TRP A 129 20.01 -9.19 -14.79
N GLY A 130 19.75 -10.50 -14.66
CA GLY A 130 19.92 -11.27 -13.42
C GLY A 130 21.26 -12.00 -13.30
N ARG A 131 22.31 -11.53 -14.00
CA ARG A 131 23.67 -12.08 -13.89
C ARG A 131 24.51 -11.28 -12.91
#